data_AF-A0A2W1I361-F1
#
_entry.id   AF-A0A2W1I361-F1
#
_cell.length_a   1.000
_cell.length_b   1.000
_cell.length_c   1.000
_cell.angle_alpha   90.00
_cell.angle_beta   90.00
_cell.angle_gamma   90.00
#
_symmetry.space_group_name_H-M   'P 1'
#
loop_
_entity.id
_entity.type
_entity.pdbx_description
1 polymer ?
#
loop_
_entity_poly.entity_id
_entity_poly.type
_entity_poly.pdbx_seq_one_letter_code
_entity_poly.pdbx_strand_id
1 'polypeptide(L)'
;MDSTPVIYQNVVDAILTITERTEAPKDDLACYICSRVYGSAGSGLEISLDLLSQLPGASKETFIEHVVEPVRTCCGHTLCLSCLGTWFNNNQICTCPMCRHTLRLPADFNSGNTDYEASVAGLEGLCIDTRTPELAEFYSIMQMAFQTRPLLTTDEDMPFVWNTNAMIYDLPILMVSIARRFHLQSLRRPGHLPGDPFFMRRHNPMLPSVSSGYVLDPNYFVRPDAPLAKHEHVFELYDVLRRHIENPEAVSCRDSATCGNWKDLAWEMWFKVACQDMPEADGGMSRERWMAYMWCVIKALFVWQAYCHRAQELFDLD
;
A
#
# COMPACT_ATOMS: atom_id res chain seq x y z
N MET A 1 -10.86 -22.23 17.57
CA MET A 1 -9.52 -22.43 16.97
C MET A 1 -8.85 -21.08 17.07
N ASP A 2 -8.04 -20.88 18.11
CA ASP A 2 -7.38 -19.61 18.38
C ASP A 2 -6.27 -19.40 17.36
N SER A 3 -6.55 -18.60 16.34
CA SER A 3 -5.58 -18.18 15.34
C SER A 3 -4.51 -17.35 16.05
N THR A 4 -3.31 -17.90 16.17
CA THR A 4 -2.15 -17.14 16.65
C THR A 4 -1.88 -16.02 15.64
N PRO A 5 -1.90 -14.74 16.05
CA PRO A 5 -1.71 -13.64 15.12
C PRO A 5 -0.32 -13.70 14.49
N VAL A 6 -0.26 -13.60 13.17
CA VAL A 6 1.00 -13.59 12.41
C VAL A 6 1.69 -12.24 12.64
N ILE A 7 2.89 -12.28 13.23
CA ILE A 7 3.74 -11.10 13.42
C ILE A 7 4.80 -11.09 12.32
N TYR A 8 5.10 -9.92 11.77
CA TYR A 8 6.12 -9.76 10.73
C TYR A 8 7.42 -9.19 11.31
N GLN A 9 8.56 -9.61 10.75
CA GLN A 9 9.90 -9.25 11.25
C GLN A 9 10.13 -7.73 11.30
N ASN A 10 9.63 -6.99 10.31
CA ASN A 10 9.76 -5.53 10.28
C ASN A 10 9.06 -4.82 11.46
N VAL A 11 7.96 -5.39 12.00
CA VAL A 11 7.28 -4.87 13.19
C VAL A 11 8.14 -5.11 14.43
N VAL A 12 8.79 -6.27 14.49
CA VAL A 12 9.69 -6.63 15.59
C VAL A 12 10.92 -5.72 15.60
N ASP A 13 11.52 -5.49 14.44
CA ASP A 13 12.67 -4.60 14.31
C ASP A 13 12.31 -3.18 14.78
N ALA A 14 11.13 -2.68 14.41
CA ALA A 14 10.61 -1.39 14.86
C ALA A 14 10.47 -1.32 16.39
N ILE A 15 9.91 -2.36 17.01
CA ILE A 15 9.76 -2.43 18.47
C ILE A 15 11.10 -2.38 19.17
N LEU A 16 12.10 -3.08 18.64
CA LEU A 16 13.45 -3.09 19.20
C LEU A 16 14.16 -1.73 19.09
N THR A 17 13.69 -0.80 18.24
CA THR A 17 14.21 0.57 18.22
C THR A 17 13.65 1.46 19.35
N ILE A 18 12.52 1.10 19.96
CA ILE A 18 11.83 1.91 21.00
C ILE A 18 11.73 1.22 22.35
N THR A 19 12.20 -0.01 22.44
CA THR A 19 12.22 -0.81 23.66
C THR A 19 13.62 -1.27 23.95
N GLU A 20 13.91 -1.46 25.23
CA GLU A 20 15.18 -2.03 25.66
C GLU A 20 14.97 -3.51 25.93
N ARG A 21 15.84 -4.35 25.36
CA ARG A 21 15.94 -5.75 25.81
C ARG A 21 16.37 -5.72 27.27
N THR A 22 15.57 -6.33 28.12
CA THR A 22 15.81 -6.36 29.56
C THR A 22 15.93 -7.81 30.02
N GLU A 23 16.59 -8.03 31.16
CA GLU A 23 16.41 -9.29 31.88
C GLU A 23 14.99 -9.37 32.45
N ALA A 24 14.50 -10.59 32.67
CA ALA A 24 13.21 -10.81 33.30
C ALA A 24 13.13 -10.07 34.65
N PRO A 25 12.04 -9.34 34.95
CA PRO A 25 11.86 -8.68 36.23
C PRO A 25 11.98 -9.69 37.38
N LYS A 26 12.66 -9.32 38.46
CA LYS A 26 12.86 -10.21 39.63
C LYS A 26 11.56 -10.56 40.34
N ASP A 27 10.56 -9.68 40.26
CA ASP A 27 9.28 -9.81 40.97
C ASP A 27 8.18 -10.40 40.09
N ASP A 28 8.26 -10.23 38.76
CA ASP A 28 7.28 -10.71 37.78
C ASP A 28 7.97 -11.50 36.66
N LEU A 29 8.04 -12.82 36.83
CA LEU A 29 8.71 -13.73 35.91
C LEU A 29 7.91 -14.04 34.63
N ALA A 30 6.68 -13.55 34.52
CA ALA A 30 5.77 -13.85 33.41
C ALA A 30 5.24 -12.59 32.73
N CYS A 31 4.93 -12.72 31.44
CA CYS A 31 4.33 -11.64 30.67
C CYS A 31 2.89 -11.38 31.09
N TYR A 32 2.55 -10.12 31.34
CA TYR A 32 1.21 -9.71 31.77
C TYR A 32 0.09 -10.03 30.77
N ILE A 33 0.40 -10.11 29.47
CA ILE A 33 -0.59 -10.32 28.40
C ILE A 33 -0.87 -11.80 28.17
N CYS A 34 0.18 -12.61 28.02
CA CYS A 34 0.05 -14.03 27.66
C CYS A 34 0.33 -14.98 28.82
N SER A 35 0.70 -14.47 29.99
CA SER A 35 1.06 -15.22 31.20
C SER A 35 2.21 -16.22 31.03
N ARG A 36 2.97 -16.17 29.93
CA ARG A 36 4.14 -17.03 29.70
C ARG A 36 5.36 -16.52 30.45
N VAL A 37 6.14 -17.44 30.99
CA VAL A 37 7.37 -17.16 31.74
C VAL A 37 8.45 -16.66 30.78
N TYR A 38 9.12 -15.56 31.11
CA TYR A 38 10.22 -15.05 30.30
C TYR A 38 11.37 -16.07 30.23
N GLY A 39 11.96 -16.22 29.04
CA GLY A 39 12.99 -17.23 28.80
C GLY A 39 12.48 -18.65 28.58
N SER A 40 11.17 -18.90 28.70
CA SER A 40 10.59 -20.18 28.27
C SER A 40 10.62 -20.31 26.75
N ALA A 41 10.47 -21.54 26.25
CA ALA A 41 10.24 -21.77 24.82
C ALA A 41 9.07 -20.91 24.34
N GLY A 42 9.27 -20.21 23.21
CA GLY A 42 8.20 -19.47 22.54
C GLY A 42 7.15 -20.41 21.97
N SER A 43 6.04 -19.87 21.45
CA SER A 43 4.92 -20.66 20.90
C SER A 43 5.23 -21.32 19.55
N GLY A 44 6.49 -21.66 19.30
CA GLY A 44 7.02 -22.11 18.02
C GLY A 44 6.15 -23.20 17.39
N LEU A 45 5.34 -22.79 16.41
CA LEU A 45 4.81 -23.72 15.42
C LEU A 45 6.00 -24.16 14.57
N GLU A 46 6.41 -25.42 14.75
CA GLU A 46 7.13 -26.19 13.75
C GLU A 46 6.28 -26.26 12.47
N ILE A 47 6.36 -25.21 11.67
CA ILE A 47 6.16 -25.33 10.23
C ILE A 47 7.37 -24.62 9.65
N SER A 48 8.26 -25.41 9.07
CA SER A 48 9.35 -24.92 8.21
C SER A 48 8.73 -24.16 7.04
N LEU A 49 8.47 -22.87 7.26
CA LEU A 49 7.89 -21.91 6.32
C LEU A 49 8.93 -21.39 5.31
N ASP A 50 10.15 -21.92 5.33
CA ASP A 50 11.20 -21.67 4.33
C ASP A 50 10.78 -22.04 2.89
N LEU A 51 9.68 -22.80 2.72
CA LEU A 51 9.06 -23.03 1.41
C LEU A 51 8.00 -21.99 1.01
N LEU A 52 7.40 -21.24 1.96
CA LEU A 52 6.40 -20.21 1.63
C LEU A 52 7.04 -18.85 1.32
N SER A 53 8.24 -18.58 1.85
CA SER A 53 9.07 -17.42 1.47
C SER A 53 9.56 -17.48 0.01
N GLN A 54 9.43 -18.62 -0.65
CA GLN A 54 9.82 -18.85 -2.05
C GLN A 54 8.65 -18.67 -3.04
N LEU A 55 7.43 -18.34 -2.57
CA LEU A 55 6.29 -18.08 -3.44
C LEU A 55 6.27 -16.63 -3.95
N PRO A 56 5.83 -16.37 -5.20
CA PRO A 56 5.70 -15.02 -5.71
C PRO A 56 4.66 -14.23 -4.88
N GLY A 57 5.06 -13.08 -4.34
CA GLY A 57 4.16 -12.15 -3.62
C GLY A 57 4.22 -12.21 -2.09
N ALA A 58 4.87 -13.20 -1.47
CA ALA A 58 5.07 -13.27 -0.03
C ALA A 58 6.34 -12.49 0.37
N SER A 59 6.20 -11.21 0.69
CA SER A 59 7.35 -10.34 1.07
C SER A 59 7.22 -9.76 2.48
N LYS A 60 6.74 -10.55 3.43
CA LYS A 60 6.91 -10.23 4.84
C LYS A 60 7.41 -11.50 5.54
N GLU A 61 8.67 -11.48 5.95
CA GLU A 61 9.22 -12.54 6.80
C GLU A 61 8.38 -12.58 8.08
N THR A 62 7.82 -13.75 8.38
CA THR A 62 7.07 -13.98 9.61
C THR A 62 8.05 -14.13 10.75
N PHE A 63 7.88 -13.36 11.82
CA PHE A 63 8.66 -13.52 13.02
C PHE A 63 8.26 -14.83 13.72
N ILE A 64 9.25 -15.69 13.99
CA ILE A 64 9.09 -16.91 14.77
C ILE A 64 9.69 -16.67 16.15
N GLU A 65 8.85 -16.63 17.17
CA GLU A 65 9.31 -16.48 18.56
C GLU A 65 9.88 -17.81 19.07
N HIS A 66 11.21 -17.91 19.11
CA HIS A 66 11.89 -19.10 19.65
C HIS A 66 11.92 -19.10 21.19
N VAL A 67 12.03 -17.92 21.80
CA VAL A 67 12.07 -17.72 23.25
C VAL A 67 11.18 -16.54 23.61
N VAL A 68 10.47 -16.63 24.74
CA VAL A 68 9.65 -15.53 25.26
C VAL A 68 10.58 -14.41 25.74
N GLU A 69 10.88 -13.46 24.85
CA GLU A 69 11.87 -12.41 25.06
C GLU A 69 11.23 -11.19 25.76
N PRO A 70 11.72 -10.78 26.95
CA PRO A 70 11.24 -9.60 27.64
C PRO A 70 11.79 -8.31 27.02
N VAL A 71 10.89 -7.38 26.75
CA VAL A 71 11.23 -6.01 26.33
C VAL A 71 10.62 -5.00 27.29
N ARG A 72 11.41 -3.99 27.65
CA ARG A 72 10.98 -2.90 28.52
C ARG A 72 10.63 -1.68 27.68
N THR A 73 9.43 -1.15 27.88
CA THR A 73 8.97 0.07 27.22
C THR A 73 9.52 1.31 27.94
N CYS A 74 9.51 2.47 27.27
CA CYS A 74 9.96 3.73 27.88
C CYS A 74 9.11 4.18 29.08
N CYS A 75 7.86 3.70 29.21
CA CYS A 75 7.03 3.91 30.39
C CYS A 75 7.33 2.92 31.54
N GLY A 76 8.34 2.07 31.38
CA GLY A 76 8.88 1.20 32.44
C GLY A 76 8.25 -0.18 32.55
N HIS A 77 7.20 -0.48 31.80
CA HIS A 77 6.52 -1.78 31.80
C HIS A 77 7.30 -2.83 30.98
N THR A 78 7.30 -4.07 31.44
CA THR A 78 7.99 -5.18 30.77
C THR A 78 6.95 -6.15 30.19
N LEU A 79 7.06 -6.42 28.90
CA LEU A 79 6.16 -7.29 28.15
C LEU A 79 6.94 -8.23 27.24
N CYS A 80 6.31 -9.30 26.76
CA CYS A 80 6.91 -10.17 25.77
C CYS A 80 6.94 -9.52 24.39
N LEU A 81 8.02 -9.71 23.63
CA LEU A 81 8.21 -9.10 22.30
C LEU A 81 7.07 -9.46 21.34
N SER A 82 6.63 -10.71 21.32
CA SER A 82 5.48 -11.14 20.49
C SER A 82 4.16 -10.49 20.92
N CYS A 83 3.95 -10.28 22.21
CA CYS A 83 2.75 -9.65 22.75
C CYS A 83 2.67 -8.18 22.32
N LEU A 84 3.81 -7.48 22.41
CA LEU A 84 3.91 -6.09 21.99
C LEU A 84 3.83 -5.97 20.46
N GLY A 85 4.45 -6.91 19.72
CA GLY A 85 4.33 -7.05 18.26
C GLY A 85 2.90 -7.22 17.79
N THR A 86 2.17 -8.13 18.42
CA THR A 86 0.74 -8.35 18.15
C THR A 86 -0.07 -7.10 18.44
N TRP A 87 0.20 -6.44 19.57
CA TRP A 87 -0.49 -5.21 19.94
C TRP A 87 -0.29 -4.10 18.92
N PHE A 88 0.94 -3.87 18.46
CA PHE A 88 1.23 -2.85 17.44
C PHE A 88 0.70 -3.22 16.05
N ASN A 89 0.69 -4.49 15.71
CA ASN A 89 0.14 -4.94 14.43
C ASN A 89 -1.40 -4.75 14.37
N ASN A 90 -2.07 -4.84 15.51
CA ASN A 90 -3.53 -4.70 15.61
C ASN A 90 -4.00 -3.27 15.89
N ASN A 91 -3.13 -2.38 16.39
CA ASN A 91 -3.48 -1.02 16.76
C ASN A 91 -2.74 0.00 15.89
N GLN A 92 -3.45 0.99 15.34
CA GLN A 92 -2.84 2.05 14.52
C GLN A 92 -1.97 3.03 15.34
N ILE A 93 -2.01 2.96 16.67
CA ILE A 93 -1.24 3.81 17.58
C ILE A 93 -0.36 2.92 18.45
N CYS A 94 0.95 3.16 18.42
CA CYS A 94 1.92 2.49 19.29
C CYS A 94 1.76 2.99 20.73
N THR A 95 0.98 2.26 21.52
CA THR A 95 0.76 2.55 22.95
C THR A 95 1.16 1.37 23.80
N CYS A 96 1.57 1.62 25.03
CA CYS A 96 1.80 0.56 26.00
C CYS A 96 0.47 -0.14 26.35
N PRO A 97 0.35 -1.47 26.23
CA PRO A 97 -0.86 -2.21 26.60
C PRO A 97 -1.28 -2.04 28.07
N MET A 98 -0.32 -1.80 28.97
CA MET A 98 -0.58 -1.72 30.41
C MET A 98 -1.06 -0.34 30.85
N CYS A 99 -0.43 0.74 30.39
CA CYS A 99 -0.72 2.10 30.85
C CYS A 99 -1.15 3.07 29.75
N ARG A 100 -1.24 2.60 28.49
CA ARG A 100 -1.60 3.37 27.30
C ARG A 100 -0.68 4.53 26.96
N HIS A 101 0.47 4.65 27.62
CA HIS A 101 1.50 5.64 27.28
C HIS A 101 1.95 5.48 25.82
N THR A 102 1.99 6.59 25.07
CA THR A 102 2.42 6.60 23.67
C THR A 102 3.90 6.27 23.55
N LEU A 103 4.22 5.25 22.76
CA LEU A 103 5.57 4.82 22.45
C LEU A 103 5.95 5.43 21.10
N ARG A 104 6.80 6.46 21.10
CA ARG A 104 7.20 7.17 19.88
C ARG A 104 8.19 6.32 19.08
N LEU A 105 7.75 5.77 17.95
CA LEU A 105 8.63 5.19 16.94
C LEU A 105 9.57 6.26 16.34
N PRO A 106 10.82 5.93 16.01
CA PRO A 106 11.68 6.81 15.23
C PRO A 106 10.96 7.22 13.94
N ALA A 107 11.15 8.49 13.54
CA ALA A 107 10.42 9.15 12.47
C ALA A 107 10.43 8.39 11.11
N ASP A 108 11.34 7.43 10.93
CA ASP A 108 11.43 6.58 9.74
C ASP A 108 10.31 5.52 9.63
N PHE A 109 9.54 5.28 10.69
CA PHE A 109 8.31 4.48 10.64
C PHE A 109 7.04 5.32 10.43
N ASN A 110 7.15 6.64 10.54
CA ASN A 110 6.06 7.59 10.39
C ASN A 110 6.50 8.72 9.45
N SER A 111 6.75 8.41 8.16
CA SER A 111 6.97 9.45 7.17
C SER A 111 5.65 10.14 6.82
N GLY A 112 5.23 10.99 7.74
CA GLY A 112 4.11 11.91 7.65
C GLY A 112 4.38 13.05 8.62
N ASN A 113 5.44 13.81 8.41
CA ASN A 113 5.59 15.09 9.08
C ASN A 113 4.56 16.05 8.48
N THR A 114 3.44 16.16 9.19
CA THR A 114 2.52 17.28 9.15
C THR A 114 3.19 18.46 9.86
N ASP A 115 3.70 19.41 9.09
CA ASP A 115 3.98 20.75 9.61
C ASP A 115 2.66 21.54 9.62
N TYR A 116 1.82 21.27 10.62
CA TYR A 116 0.80 22.22 11.09
C TYR A 116 0.82 22.19 12.61
N GLU A 117 1.44 23.22 13.18
CA GLU A 117 1.29 23.62 14.58
C GLU A 117 -0.19 23.82 14.90
N ALA A 118 -0.72 22.99 15.80
CA ALA A 118 -1.83 23.36 16.65
C ALA A 118 -1.64 22.67 18.01
N SER A 119 -1.03 23.39 18.94
CA SER A 119 -1.01 23.01 20.35
C SER A 119 -2.38 23.29 20.97
N VAL A 120 -3.11 22.24 21.36
CA VAL A 120 -3.96 22.30 22.55
C VAL A 120 -3.81 20.99 23.32
N ALA A 121 -3.17 21.10 24.47
CA ALA A 121 -3.16 20.10 25.52
C ALA A 121 -4.54 20.02 26.20
N GLY A 122 -4.93 18.82 26.61
CA GLY A 122 -5.91 18.62 27.68
C GLY A 122 -7.27 18.07 27.26
N LEU A 123 -7.37 16.76 27.05
CA LEU A 123 -8.30 15.92 27.83
C LEU A 123 -7.94 14.44 27.68
N GLU A 124 -7.57 13.83 28.80
CA GLU A 124 -7.44 12.40 28.97
C GLU A 124 -8.81 11.70 28.93
N GLY A 125 -8.80 10.44 28.50
CA GLY A 125 -9.77 9.45 28.96
C GLY A 125 -11.07 9.39 28.17
N LEU A 126 -11.04 8.70 27.01
CA LEU A 126 -12.10 7.95 26.32
C LEU A 126 -11.89 7.98 24.80
N CYS A 127 -10.73 7.57 24.28
CA CYS A 127 -10.66 7.15 22.88
C CYS A 127 -11.03 5.67 22.82
N ILE A 128 -12.34 5.41 22.83
CA ILE A 128 -12.90 4.33 22.03
C ILE A 128 -12.37 4.57 20.61
N ASP A 129 -11.91 3.53 19.92
CA ASP A 129 -11.63 3.63 18.49
C ASP A 129 -12.96 3.96 17.79
N THR A 130 -13.27 5.25 17.65
CA THR A 130 -14.53 5.75 17.09
C THR A 130 -14.49 5.75 15.57
N ARG A 131 -13.57 5.01 14.94
CA ARG A 131 -13.58 4.85 13.50
C ARG A 131 -14.65 3.85 13.15
N THR A 132 -15.71 4.34 12.54
CA THR A 132 -16.64 3.48 11.81
C THR A 132 -15.84 2.69 10.76
N PRO A 133 -16.23 1.45 10.44
CA PRO A 133 -15.60 0.66 9.37
C PRO A 133 -15.42 1.46 8.07
N GLU A 134 -16.38 2.33 7.77
CA GLU A 134 -16.43 3.25 6.64
C GLU A 134 -15.26 4.26 6.67
N LEU A 135 -15.00 4.87 7.84
CA LEU A 135 -13.89 5.81 8.00
C LEU A 135 -12.53 5.10 7.92
N ALA A 136 -12.43 3.86 8.41
CA ALA A 136 -11.21 3.05 8.26
C ALA A 136 -10.94 2.69 6.79
N GLU A 137 -11.99 2.33 6.05
CA GLU A 137 -11.91 2.09 4.60
C GLU A 137 -11.48 3.36 3.85
N PHE A 138 -12.07 4.50 4.16
CA PHE A 138 -11.71 5.79 3.58
C PHE A 138 -10.21 6.10 3.73
N TYR A 139 -9.66 5.96 4.95
CA TYR A 139 -8.23 6.19 5.17
C TYR A 139 -7.34 5.18 4.43
N SER A 140 -7.79 3.92 4.30
CA SER A 140 -7.08 2.92 3.50
C SER A 140 -6.99 3.36 2.03
N ILE A 141 -8.09 3.84 1.46
CA ILE A 141 -8.12 4.36 0.08
C ILE A 141 -7.19 5.58 -0.07
N MET A 142 -7.21 6.50 0.89
CA MET A 142 -6.31 7.66 0.90
C MET A 142 -4.84 7.24 0.92
N GLN A 143 -4.48 6.18 1.64
CA GLN A 143 -3.13 5.61 1.63
C GLN A 143 -2.80 4.94 0.30
N MET A 144 -3.78 4.35 -0.38
CA MET A 144 -3.58 3.77 -1.71
C MET A 144 -3.20 4.83 -2.76
N ALA A 145 -3.42 6.13 -2.54
CA ALA A 145 -2.91 7.19 -3.42
C ALA A 145 -1.37 7.19 -3.56
N PHE A 146 -0.67 6.58 -2.60
CA PHE A 146 0.79 6.54 -2.52
C PHE A 146 1.42 5.22 -2.96
N GLN A 147 0.62 4.15 -3.17
CA GLN A 147 1.15 2.83 -3.48
C GLN A 147 0.45 2.18 -4.66
N THR A 148 1.22 1.80 -5.67
CA THR A 148 0.73 1.10 -6.87
C THR A 148 0.49 -0.39 -6.60
N ARG A 149 1.19 -1.00 -5.64
CA ARG A 149 1.04 -2.44 -5.35
C ARG A 149 -0.40 -2.83 -4.99
N PRO A 150 -1.09 -2.14 -4.05
CA PRO A 150 -2.49 -2.45 -3.74
C PRO A 150 -3.37 -2.49 -5.00
N LEU A 151 -3.24 -1.51 -5.89
CA LEU A 151 -4.03 -1.40 -7.12
C LEU A 151 -3.84 -2.60 -8.06
N LEU A 152 -2.61 -3.11 -8.16
CA LEU A 152 -2.30 -4.26 -9.01
C LEU A 152 -2.81 -5.58 -8.41
N THR A 153 -2.94 -5.65 -7.08
CA THR A 153 -3.42 -6.82 -6.35
C THR A 153 -4.92 -6.81 -6.07
N THR A 154 -5.61 -5.70 -6.35
CA THR A 154 -7.06 -5.64 -6.25
C THR A 154 -7.69 -6.51 -7.33
N ASP A 155 -8.51 -7.47 -6.91
CA ASP A 155 -9.30 -8.33 -7.79
C ASP A 155 -10.80 -8.18 -7.52
N GLU A 156 -11.18 -7.32 -6.57
CA GLU A 156 -12.55 -6.98 -6.26
C GLU A 156 -13.16 -6.17 -7.40
N ASP A 157 -14.34 -6.60 -7.83
CA ASP A 157 -15.14 -5.98 -8.87
C ASP A 157 -15.82 -4.73 -8.30
N MET A 158 -15.50 -3.55 -8.85
CA MET A 158 -15.98 -2.27 -8.32
C MET A 158 -16.44 -1.35 -9.46
N PRO A 159 -17.61 -0.68 -9.33
CA PRO A 159 -18.03 0.34 -10.25
C PRO A 159 -17.19 1.61 -10.08
N PHE A 160 -17.16 2.46 -11.10
CA PHE A 160 -16.48 3.74 -11.01
C PHE A 160 -17.09 4.78 -11.96
N VAL A 161 -16.78 6.05 -11.72
CA VAL A 161 -17.19 7.16 -12.59
C VAL A 161 -16.06 7.51 -13.55
N TRP A 162 -16.37 7.65 -14.85
CA TRP A 162 -15.36 8.06 -15.82
C TRP A 162 -14.95 9.51 -15.60
N ASN A 163 -13.73 9.72 -15.10
CA ASN A 163 -13.18 11.04 -14.89
C ASN A 163 -11.97 11.26 -15.78
N THR A 164 -12.21 11.79 -16.99
CA THR A 164 -11.17 12.05 -18.00
C THR A 164 -10.00 12.84 -17.44
N ASN A 165 -10.26 13.91 -16.67
CA ASN A 165 -9.19 14.77 -16.14
C ASN A 165 -8.33 14.05 -15.10
N ALA A 166 -8.95 13.33 -14.17
CA ALA A 166 -8.24 12.55 -13.16
C ALA A 166 -7.44 11.41 -13.79
N MET A 167 -8.03 10.70 -14.75
CA MET A 167 -7.38 9.60 -15.45
C MET A 167 -6.15 10.06 -16.24
N ILE A 168 -6.26 11.17 -17.00
CA ILE A 168 -5.12 11.73 -17.76
C ILE A 168 -4.01 12.20 -16.81
N TYR A 169 -4.37 12.76 -15.66
CA TYR A 169 -3.40 13.19 -14.65
C TYR A 169 -2.64 12.01 -14.02
N ASP A 170 -3.34 10.93 -13.65
CA ASP A 170 -2.72 9.78 -12.99
C ASP A 170 -1.98 8.85 -13.93
N LEU A 171 -2.38 8.79 -15.20
CA LEU A 171 -1.83 7.88 -16.21
C LEU A 171 -0.29 7.90 -16.25
N PRO A 172 0.40 9.04 -16.42
CA PRO A 172 1.86 9.06 -16.47
C PRO A 172 2.49 8.65 -15.13
N ILE A 173 1.84 8.99 -14.01
CA ILE A 173 2.27 8.60 -12.66
C ILE A 173 2.27 7.08 -12.53
N LEU A 174 1.19 6.43 -12.97
CA LEU A 174 1.03 4.98 -12.95
C LEU A 174 2.00 4.28 -13.90
N MET A 175 2.15 4.78 -15.13
CA MET A 175 3.11 4.25 -16.11
C MET A 175 4.53 4.21 -15.54
N VAL A 176 5.00 5.32 -14.98
CA VAL A 176 6.34 5.39 -14.36
C VAL A 176 6.44 4.49 -13.13
N SER A 177 5.42 4.49 -12.26
CA SER A 177 5.41 3.65 -11.04
C SER A 177 5.48 2.16 -11.37
N ILE A 178 4.78 1.72 -12.41
CA ILE A 178 4.76 0.33 -12.86
C ILE A 178 6.09 -0.03 -13.56
N ALA A 179 6.60 0.85 -14.43
CA ALA A 179 7.90 0.67 -15.06
C ALA A 179 9.03 0.52 -14.03
N ARG A 180 8.99 1.31 -12.96
CA ARG A 180 9.90 1.20 -11.81
C ARG A 180 9.81 -0.16 -11.14
N ARG A 181 8.59 -0.67 -10.93
CA ARG A 181 8.39 -1.99 -10.31
C ARG A 181 8.93 -3.13 -11.17
N PHE A 182 8.71 -3.09 -12.48
CA PHE A 182 9.30 -4.05 -13.42
C PHE A 182 10.84 -4.02 -13.35
N HIS A 183 11.42 -2.82 -13.32
CA HIS A 183 12.86 -2.65 -13.18
C HIS A 183 13.39 -3.24 -11.86
N LEU A 184 12.81 -2.85 -10.72
CA LEU A 184 13.23 -3.34 -9.41
C LEU A 184 13.09 -4.86 -9.27
N GLN A 185 12.02 -5.45 -9.84
CA GLN A 185 11.84 -6.90 -9.89
C GLN A 185 12.93 -7.58 -10.74
N SER A 186 13.29 -7.01 -11.88
CA SER A 186 14.34 -7.56 -12.75
C SER A 186 15.73 -7.56 -12.11
N LEU A 187 15.98 -6.61 -11.18
CA LEU A 187 17.21 -6.56 -10.40
C LEU A 187 17.31 -7.66 -9.33
N ARG A 188 16.28 -8.51 -9.18
CA ARG A 188 16.22 -9.68 -8.29
C ARG A 188 16.77 -9.41 -6.88
N ARG A 189 16.46 -8.24 -6.30
CA ARG A 189 16.86 -7.94 -4.91
C ARG A 189 16.02 -8.82 -3.96
N PRO A 190 16.63 -9.77 -3.23
CA PRO A 190 15.89 -10.52 -2.22
C PRO A 190 15.52 -9.57 -1.07
N GLY A 191 14.30 -9.65 -0.56
CA GLY A 191 13.95 -9.12 0.77
C GLY A 191 12.91 -8.00 0.83
N HIS A 192 12.89 -6.99 -0.04
CA HIS A 192 11.85 -5.95 0.00
C HIS A 192 11.85 -5.11 -1.28
N LEU A 193 10.73 -5.08 -2.00
CA LEU A 193 10.53 -4.04 -3.02
C LEU A 193 10.20 -2.74 -2.28
N PRO A 194 10.98 -1.66 -2.43
CA PRO A 194 10.69 -0.41 -1.76
C PRO A 194 9.30 0.10 -2.17
N GLY A 195 8.66 0.81 -1.26
CA GLY A 195 7.44 1.56 -1.55
C GLY A 195 7.62 2.52 -2.75
N ASP A 196 6.50 2.98 -3.28
CA ASP A 196 6.56 4.04 -4.29
C ASP A 196 6.92 5.36 -3.57
N PRO A 197 7.83 6.15 -4.14
CA PRO A 197 8.25 7.40 -3.52
C PRO A 197 7.11 8.42 -3.51
N PHE A 198 7.11 9.33 -2.53
CA PHE A 198 6.04 10.30 -2.31
C PHE A 198 5.70 11.16 -3.55
N PHE A 199 6.67 11.45 -4.41
CA PHE A 199 6.43 12.21 -5.64
C PHE A 199 5.62 11.44 -6.71
N MET A 200 5.38 10.14 -6.53
CA MET A 200 4.48 9.33 -7.36
C MET A 200 3.06 9.26 -6.78
N ARG A 201 2.73 10.19 -5.88
CA ARG A 201 1.37 10.34 -5.36
C ARG A 201 0.41 10.71 -6.49
N ARG A 202 -0.68 9.95 -6.59
CA ARG A 202 -1.81 10.23 -7.50
C ARG A 202 -2.65 11.41 -7.02
N HIS A 203 -3.63 11.84 -7.81
CA HIS A 203 -4.54 12.89 -7.37
C HIS A 203 -5.25 12.52 -6.06
N ASN A 204 -5.76 13.54 -5.36
CA ASN A 204 -6.55 13.30 -4.17
C ASN A 204 -7.95 12.81 -4.60
N PRO A 205 -8.43 11.63 -4.15
CA PRO A 205 -9.75 11.11 -4.53
C PRO A 205 -10.91 12.04 -4.14
N MET A 206 -10.69 12.92 -3.15
CA MET A 206 -11.66 13.94 -2.71
C MET A 206 -11.75 15.16 -3.63
N LEU A 207 -10.85 15.29 -4.60
CA LEU A 207 -10.85 16.40 -5.54
C LEU A 207 -11.30 15.89 -6.91
N PRO A 208 -12.60 15.94 -7.23
CA PRO A 208 -13.15 15.41 -8.47
C PRO A 208 -12.64 16.15 -9.72
N SER A 209 -12.04 17.34 -9.55
CA SER A 209 -11.33 18.01 -10.64
C SER A 209 -9.86 18.22 -10.27
N VAL A 210 -8.99 17.66 -11.11
CA VAL A 210 -7.60 18.12 -11.20
C VAL A 210 -7.60 19.31 -12.15
N SER A 211 -6.88 20.39 -11.81
CA SER A 211 -6.87 21.60 -12.63
C SER A 211 -6.50 21.27 -14.09
N SER A 212 -7.41 21.61 -15.02
CA SER A 212 -7.37 21.32 -16.47
C SER A 212 -6.13 21.83 -17.23
N GLY A 213 -5.16 22.46 -16.55
CA GLY A 213 -3.92 22.97 -17.13
C GLY A 213 -2.72 22.06 -16.96
N TYR A 214 -2.90 20.79 -16.57
CA TYR A 214 -1.76 19.88 -16.39
C TYR A 214 -1.16 19.48 -17.75
N VAL A 215 -0.12 20.21 -18.16
CA VAL A 215 0.74 19.80 -19.27
C VAL A 215 1.76 18.82 -18.70
N LEU A 216 1.70 17.57 -19.15
CA LEU A 216 2.68 16.56 -18.77
C LEU A 216 4.06 16.96 -19.29
N ASP A 217 5.00 17.22 -18.37
CA ASP A 217 6.40 17.40 -18.72
C ASP A 217 6.95 16.06 -19.24
N PRO A 218 7.42 15.96 -20.51
CA PRO A 218 8.01 14.72 -21.03
C PRO A 218 9.17 14.20 -20.17
N ASN A 219 9.85 15.08 -19.43
CA ASN A 219 10.90 14.68 -18.48
C ASN A 219 10.37 13.87 -17.29
N TYR A 220 9.05 13.86 -17.05
CA TYR A 220 8.44 13.04 -16.00
C TYR A 220 8.73 11.55 -16.18
N PHE A 221 8.71 11.07 -17.43
CA PHE A 221 9.05 9.69 -17.79
C PHE A 221 10.54 9.38 -17.65
N VAL A 222 11.40 10.40 -17.62
CA VAL A 222 12.85 10.23 -17.62
C VAL A 222 13.35 9.95 -16.20
N ARG A 223 13.22 8.70 -15.77
CA ARG A 223 13.66 8.24 -14.43
C ARG A 223 14.79 7.20 -14.51
N PRO A 224 15.90 7.36 -13.76
CA PRO A 224 16.97 6.35 -13.71
C PRO A 224 16.50 4.99 -13.19
N ASP A 225 15.54 4.97 -12.28
CA ASP A 225 14.99 3.78 -11.64
C ASP A 225 13.76 3.20 -12.37
N ALA A 226 13.37 3.77 -13.52
CA ALA A 226 12.33 3.26 -14.40
C ALA A 226 12.76 3.35 -15.88
N PRO A 227 13.79 2.62 -16.31
CA PRO A 227 14.35 2.73 -17.66
C PRO A 227 13.33 2.46 -18.77
N LEU A 228 12.37 1.54 -18.54
CA LEU A 228 11.28 1.26 -19.47
C LEU A 228 10.45 2.50 -19.79
N ALA A 229 10.24 3.41 -18.82
CA ALA A 229 9.42 4.59 -19.02
C ALA A 229 9.96 5.54 -20.10
N LYS A 230 11.26 5.44 -20.44
CA LYS A 230 11.91 6.24 -21.48
C LYS A 230 11.76 5.68 -22.89
N HIS A 231 11.16 4.51 -23.04
CA HIS A 231 11.06 3.84 -24.34
C HIS A 231 10.04 4.54 -25.24
N GLU A 232 10.30 4.64 -26.55
CA GLU A 232 9.41 5.31 -27.51
C GLU A 232 7.99 4.74 -27.52
N HIS A 233 7.84 3.42 -27.53
CA HIS A 233 6.56 2.74 -27.39
C HIS A 233 5.79 3.10 -26.09
N VAL A 234 6.47 3.54 -25.03
CA VAL A 234 5.78 4.00 -23.80
C VAL A 234 5.16 5.38 -24.00
N PHE A 235 5.81 6.28 -24.74
CA PHE A 235 5.21 7.56 -25.12
C PHE A 235 4.03 7.36 -26.07
N GLU A 236 4.19 6.47 -27.05
CA GLU A 236 3.09 6.11 -27.96
C GLU A 236 1.91 5.49 -27.19
N LEU A 237 2.17 4.60 -26.23
CA LEU A 237 1.15 4.04 -25.36
C LEU A 237 0.42 5.12 -24.56
N TYR A 238 1.14 6.12 -24.05
CA TYR A 238 0.52 7.25 -23.36
C TYR A 238 -0.45 7.99 -24.27
N ASP A 239 -0.03 8.32 -25.49
CA ASP A 239 -0.87 9.04 -26.46
C ASP A 239 -2.09 8.21 -26.89
N VAL A 240 -1.92 6.91 -27.09
CA VAL A 240 -3.02 5.98 -27.40
C VAL A 240 -4.03 5.93 -26.26
N LEU A 241 -3.57 5.68 -25.03
CA LEU A 241 -4.45 5.60 -23.86
C LEU A 241 -5.14 6.93 -23.61
N ARG A 242 -4.42 8.06 -23.73
CA ARG A 242 -4.99 9.40 -23.60
C ARG A 242 -6.13 9.63 -24.58
N ARG A 243 -5.95 9.28 -25.88
CA ARG A 243 -7.01 9.41 -26.88
C ARG A 243 -8.26 8.60 -26.52
N HIS A 244 -8.09 7.38 -26.01
CA HIS A 244 -9.21 6.56 -25.55
C HIS A 244 -9.88 7.12 -24.28
N ILE A 245 -9.11 7.72 -23.37
CA ILE A 245 -9.63 8.37 -22.16
C ILE A 245 -10.43 9.64 -22.49
N GLU A 246 -9.98 10.42 -23.47
CA GLU A 246 -10.67 11.61 -23.98
C GLU A 246 -11.93 11.27 -24.79
N ASN A 247 -12.05 10.04 -25.30
CA ASN A 247 -13.20 9.57 -26.07
C ASN A 247 -13.84 8.30 -25.48
N PRO A 248 -14.60 8.40 -24.37
CA PRO A 248 -15.17 7.24 -23.67
C PRO A 248 -16.16 6.41 -24.49
N GLU A 249 -16.82 7.00 -25.49
CA GLU A 249 -17.69 6.28 -26.44
C GLU A 249 -16.91 5.18 -27.17
N ALA A 250 -15.61 5.38 -27.37
CA ALA A 250 -14.72 4.41 -27.98
C ALA A 250 -14.49 3.17 -27.11
N VAL A 251 -14.87 3.16 -25.82
CA VAL A 251 -14.65 2.04 -24.87
C VAL A 251 -15.96 1.56 -24.24
N SER A 252 -17.09 1.74 -24.92
CA SER A 252 -18.41 1.21 -24.50
C SER A 252 -18.93 1.71 -23.14
N CYS A 253 -18.34 2.75 -22.52
CA CYS A 253 -18.96 3.38 -21.36
C CYS A 253 -20.11 4.29 -21.88
N ARG A 254 -21.36 3.92 -21.54
CA ARG A 254 -22.58 4.64 -21.95
C ARG A 254 -22.73 5.94 -21.13
N ASP A 255 -23.52 6.87 -21.65
CA ASP A 255 -23.83 8.23 -21.11
C ASP A 255 -24.24 8.32 -19.62
N SER A 256 -24.41 7.22 -18.91
CA SER A 256 -24.56 7.24 -17.45
C SER A 256 -23.20 7.49 -16.82
N ALA A 257 -23.06 8.57 -16.04
CA ALA A 257 -21.83 8.96 -15.35
C ALA A 257 -21.10 7.82 -14.62
N THR A 258 -21.83 6.78 -14.21
CA THR A 258 -21.28 5.54 -13.65
C THR A 258 -20.95 4.55 -14.76
N CYS A 259 -19.66 4.27 -14.94
CA CYS A 259 -19.23 3.10 -15.69
C CYS A 259 -19.49 1.84 -14.85
N GLY A 260 -19.68 0.71 -15.52
CA GLY A 260 -19.82 -0.60 -14.87
C GLY A 260 -18.53 -1.01 -14.15
N ASN A 261 -18.38 -2.32 -13.93
CA ASN A 261 -17.20 -2.87 -13.28
C ASN A 261 -15.91 -2.52 -14.07
N TRP A 262 -14.90 -2.04 -13.35
CA TRP A 262 -13.59 -1.67 -13.88
C TRP A 262 -12.95 -2.79 -14.73
N LYS A 263 -13.18 -4.06 -14.39
CA LYS A 263 -12.49 -5.22 -14.98
C LYS A 263 -12.82 -5.42 -16.45
N ASP A 264 -14.09 -5.37 -16.82
CA ASP A 264 -14.52 -5.60 -18.20
C ASP A 264 -14.04 -4.47 -19.12
N LEU A 265 -14.15 -3.23 -18.65
CA LEU A 265 -13.68 -2.05 -19.38
C LEU A 265 -12.15 -2.02 -19.51
N ALA A 266 -11.43 -2.42 -18.46
CA ALA A 266 -9.98 -2.56 -18.51
C ALA A 266 -9.55 -3.61 -19.55
N TRP A 267 -10.26 -4.75 -19.62
CA TRP A 267 -10.01 -5.77 -20.65
C TRP A 267 -10.30 -5.27 -22.06
N GLU A 268 -11.42 -4.57 -22.25
CA GLU A 268 -11.78 -4.00 -23.55
C GLU A 268 -10.76 -2.96 -24.01
N MET A 269 -10.35 -2.05 -23.12
CA MET A 269 -9.32 -1.07 -23.40
C MET A 269 -7.98 -1.75 -23.71
N TRP A 270 -7.56 -2.71 -22.89
CA TRP A 270 -6.32 -3.44 -23.13
C TRP A 270 -6.33 -4.16 -24.47
N PHE A 271 -7.42 -4.83 -24.82
CA PHE A 271 -7.53 -5.53 -26.10
C PHE A 271 -7.43 -4.56 -27.29
N LYS A 272 -8.11 -3.40 -27.23
CA LYS A 272 -8.02 -2.36 -28.28
C LYS A 272 -6.60 -1.85 -28.44
N VAL A 273 -5.97 -1.45 -27.35
CA VAL A 273 -4.60 -0.93 -27.39
C VAL A 273 -3.61 -1.99 -27.87
N ALA A 274 -3.64 -3.18 -27.26
CA ALA A 274 -2.65 -4.23 -27.49
C ALA A 274 -2.79 -4.94 -28.86
N CYS A 275 -4.03 -5.11 -29.35
CA CYS A 275 -4.28 -5.88 -30.56
C CYS A 275 -4.61 -5.02 -31.79
N GLN A 276 -5.08 -3.78 -31.61
CA GLN A 276 -5.52 -2.93 -32.71
C GLN A 276 -4.60 -1.72 -32.91
N ASP A 277 -4.35 -0.94 -31.86
CA ASP A 277 -3.58 0.31 -31.99
C ASP A 277 -2.07 0.09 -32.03
N MET A 278 -1.55 -0.86 -31.23
CA MET A 278 -0.12 -1.08 -31.05
C MET A 278 0.29 -2.56 -31.18
N PRO A 279 -0.09 -3.28 -32.27
CA PRO A 279 0.13 -4.72 -32.38
C PRO A 279 1.60 -5.15 -32.45
N GLU A 280 2.47 -4.27 -32.96
CA GLU A 280 3.90 -4.52 -33.17
C GLU A 280 4.79 -3.90 -32.08
N ALA A 281 4.22 -3.18 -31.11
CA ALA A 281 4.99 -2.58 -30.04
C ALA A 281 5.48 -3.64 -29.05
N ASP A 282 6.71 -3.49 -28.56
CA ASP A 282 7.35 -4.41 -27.60
C ASP A 282 8.00 -3.70 -26.41
N GLY A 283 7.93 -2.37 -26.34
CA GLY A 283 8.58 -1.57 -25.30
C GLY A 283 10.09 -1.79 -25.14
N GLY A 284 10.79 -2.34 -26.14
CA GLY A 284 12.20 -2.71 -26.03
C GLY A 284 12.44 -3.90 -25.09
N MET A 285 11.41 -4.73 -24.91
CA MET A 285 11.42 -5.94 -24.10
C MET A 285 10.70 -7.09 -24.80
N SER A 286 10.58 -8.25 -24.16
CA SER A 286 9.80 -9.34 -24.75
C SER A 286 8.32 -8.95 -24.84
N ARG A 287 7.64 -9.45 -25.88
CA ARG A 287 6.21 -9.18 -26.11
C ARG A 287 5.36 -9.52 -24.89
N GLU A 288 5.66 -10.60 -24.18
CA GLU A 288 4.93 -11.01 -22.97
C GLU A 288 5.08 -9.98 -21.86
N ARG A 289 6.29 -9.44 -21.65
CA ARG A 289 6.54 -8.41 -20.64
C ARG A 289 5.89 -7.09 -21.01
N TRP A 290 5.91 -6.74 -22.29
CA TRP A 290 5.21 -5.55 -22.79
C TRP A 290 3.70 -5.64 -22.58
N MET A 291 3.09 -6.76 -22.94
CA MET A 291 1.67 -7.02 -22.71
C MET A 291 1.31 -6.94 -21.22
N ALA A 292 2.15 -7.51 -20.35
CA ALA A 292 1.97 -7.43 -18.91
C ALA A 292 2.08 -5.99 -18.38
N TYR A 293 3.04 -5.21 -18.90
CA TYR A 293 3.18 -3.80 -18.55
C TYR A 293 1.93 -3.00 -18.94
N MET A 294 1.45 -3.12 -20.19
CA MET A 294 0.23 -2.48 -20.65
C MET A 294 -0.98 -2.85 -19.79
N TRP A 295 -1.15 -4.15 -19.50
CA TRP A 295 -2.23 -4.63 -18.63
C TRP A 295 -2.14 -4.02 -17.24
N CYS A 296 -0.96 -4.01 -16.61
CA CYS A 296 -0.78 -3.42 -15.29
C CYS A 296 -1.12 -1.92 -15.29
N VAL A 297 -0.75 -1.17 -16.33
CA VAL A 297 -1.05 0.27 -16.44
C VAL A 297 -2.56 0.49 -16.50
N ILE A 298 -3.24 -0.22 -17.40
CA ILE A 298 -4.68 -0.09 -17.58
C ILE A 298 -5.42 -0.55 -16.32
N LYS A 299 -5.09 -1.72 -15.76
CA LYS A 299 -5.65 -2.21 -14.51
C LYS A 299 -5.50 -1.19 -13.38
N ALA A 300 -4.28 -0.72 -13.13
CA ALA A 300 -4.03 0.20 -12.01
C ALA A 300 -4.78 1.52 -12.17
N LEU A 301 -4.92 2.03 -13.40
CA LEU A 301 -5.68 3.24 -13.68
C LEU A 301 -7.15 3.07 -13.33
N PHE A 302 -7.76 1.99 -13.81
CA PHE A 302 -9.18 1.70 -13.64
C PHE A 302 -9.53 1.37 -12.18
N VAL A 303 -8.72 0.52 -11.53
CA VAL A 303 -8.86 0.22 -10.10
C VAL A 303 -8.72 1.48 -9.26
N TRP A 304 -7.79 2.37 -9.62
CA TRP A 304 -7.64 3.64 -8.89
C TRP A 304 -8.87 4.53 -9.01
N GLN A 305 -9.46 4.66 -10.21
CA GLN A 305 -10.71 5.41 -10.35
C GLN A 305 -11.87 4.79 -9.56
N ALA A 306 -11.94 3.47 -9.47
CA ALA A 306 -12.92 2.77 -8.63
C ALA A 306 -12.75 3.11 -7.14
N TYR A 307 -11.51 3.10 -6.65
CA TYR A 307 -11.24 3.54 -5.28
C TYR A 307 -11.54 5.03 -5.07
N CYS A 308 -11.25 5.91 -6.04
CA CYS A 308 -11.63 7.32 -5.94
C CYS A 308 -13.14 7.49 -5.81
N HIS A 309 -13.91 6.77 -6.63
CA HIS A 309 -15.37 6.79 -6.56
C HIS A 309 -15.87 6.27 -5.20
N ARG A 310 -15.32 5.15 -4.72
CA ARG A 310 -15.66 4.58 -3.41
C ARG A 310 -15.36 5.55 -2.26
N ALA A 311 -14.23 6.25 -2.30
CA ALA A 311 -13.91 7.25 -1.29
C ALA A 311 -14.88 8.43 -1.28
N GLN A 312 -15.39 8.84 -2.45
CA GLN A 312 -16.41 9.88 -2.57
C GLN A 312 -17.75 9.39 -1.98
N GLU A 313 -18.18 8.17 -2.29
CA GLU A 313 -19.39 7.58 -1.70
C GLU A 313 -19.31 7.47 -0.19
N LEU A 314 -18.15 7.07 0.36
CA LEU A 314 -17.93 6.98 1.80
C LEU A 314 -17.98 8.35 2.48
N PHE A 315 -17.53 9.40 1.80
CA PHE A 315 -17.54 10.76 2.35
C PHE A 315 -18.94 11.41 2.29
N ASP A 316 -19.73 11.12 1.26
CA ASP A 316 -21.10 11.65 1.12
C ASP A 316 -22.10 11.02 2.13
N LEU A 317 -21.69 10.00 2.89
CA LEU A 317 -22.51 9.32 3.91
C LEU A 317 -22.37 9.92 5.33
N ASP A 318 -21.40 10.81 5.57
CA ASP A 318 -21.16 11.53 6.84
C ASP A 318 -21.77 12.94 6.84
#